data_AF-A0A975GN19-F1
#
_entry.id   AF-A0A975GN19-F1
#
_cell.length_a   1.000
_cell.length_b   1.000
_cell.length_c   1.000
_cell.angle_alpha   90.00
_cell.angle_beta   90.00
_cell.angle_gamma   90.00
#
_symmetry.space_group_name_H-M   'P 1'
#
loop_
_entity.id
_entity.type
_entity.pdbx_description
1 polymer ?
#
loop_
_entity_poly.entity_id
_entity_poly.type
_entity_poly.pdbx_seq_one_letter_code
_entity_poly.pdbx_strand_id
1 'polypeptide(L)'
;MMNFKQKQLTEEFFQVLKIKFPEVELIDITPSPEDPDDLWLNITAPPEEEREFELMDMASERTADILQEYGYSILVMPTRNQVFHA
;
A
#
# COMPACT_ATOMS: atom_id res chain seq x y z
N MET A 1 16.72 1.05 -0.79
CA MET A 1 16.69 0.45 -2.16
C MET A 1 15.88 -0.82 -2.07
N MET A 2 14.81 -0.97 -2.86
CA MET A 2 13.90 -2.12 -2.75
C MET A 2 14.57 -3.42 -3.22
N ASN A 3 14.53 -4.46 -2.37
CA ASN A 3 15.05 -5.78 -2.71
C ASN A 3 14.01 -6.64 -3.46
N PHE A 4 14.45 -7.79 -3.97
CA PHE A 4 13.59 -8.69 -4.75
C PHE A 4 12.34 -9.17 -3.99
N LYS A 5 12.48 -9.49 -2.70
CA LYS A 5 11.36 -9.96 -1.88
C LYS A 5 10.39 -8.84 -1.53
N GLN A 6 10.87 -7.64 -1.22
CA GLN A 6 10.03 -6.46 -1.03
C GLN A 6 9.21 -6.17 -2.29
N LYS A 7 9.83 -6.19 -3.48
CA LYS A 7 9.12 -6.02 -4.76
C LYS A 7 8.00 -7.05 -4.92
N GLN A 8 8.32 -8.33 -4.75
CA GLN A 8 7.32 -9.41 -4.84
C GLN A 8 6.17 -9.18 -3.85
N LEU A 9 6.47 -8.86 -2.58
CA LEU A 9 5.45 -8.65 -1.55
C LEU A 9 4.56 -7.44 -1.87
N THR A 10 5.13 -6.32 -2.34
CA THR A 10 4.33 -5.15 -2.74
C THR A 10 3.41 -5.44 -3.93
N GLU A 11 3.88 -6.22 -4.91
CA GLU A 11 3.07 -6.63 -6.06
C GLU A 11 1.93 -7.56 -5.62
N GLU A 12 2.21 -8.58 -4.81
CA GLU A 12 1.21 -9.50 -4.25
C GLU A 12 0.19 -8.77 -3.38
N PHE A 13 0.65 -7.85 -2.52
CA PHE A 13 -0.21 -7.05 -1.67
C PHE A 13 -1.16 -6.19 -2.50
N PHE A 14 -0.65 -5.49 -3.52
CA PHE A 14 -1.51 -4.71 -4.40
C PHE A 14 -2.54 -5.58 -5.14
N GLN A 15 -2.16 -6.77 -5.63
CA GLN A 15 -3.13 -7.68 -6.28
C GLN A 15 -4.25 -8.10 -5.33
N VAL A 16 -3.91 -8.41 -4.08
CA VAL A 16 -4.88 -8.77 -3.04
C VAL A 16 -5.83 -7.60 -2.74
N LEU A 17 -5.31 -6.37 -2.65
CA LEU A 17 -6.13 -5.17 -2.51
C LEU A 17 -7.05 -4.98 -3.72
N LYS A 18 -6.52 -5.08 -4.93
CA LYS A 18 -7.26 -4.86 -6.19
C LYS A 18 -8.40 -5.85 -6.41
N ILE A 19 -8.27 -7.09 -5.92
CA ILE A 19 -9.35 -8.09 -5.96
C ILE A 19 -10.56 -7.64 -5.12
N LYS A 20 -10.34 -7.07 -3.93
CA LYS A 20 -11.42 -6.63 -3.04
C LYS A 20 -11.89 -5.20 -3.32
N PHE A 21 -10.97 -4.32 -3.75
CA PHE A 21 -11.19 -2.91 -4.03
C PHE A 21 -10.82 -2.63 -5.49
N PRO A 22 -11.63 -3.07 -6.48
CA PRO A 22 -11.33 -2.87 -7.90
C PRO A 22 -11.22 -1.39 -8.28
N GLU A 23 -11.79 -0.47 -7.49
CA GLU A 23 -11.75 0.97 -7.66
C GLU A 23 -10.41 1.64 -7.33
N VAL A 24 -9.51 0.97 -6.59
CA VAL A 24 -8.21 1.56 -6.24
C VAL A 24 -7.16 1.27 -7.31
N GLU A 25 -6.35 2.26 -7.65
CA GLU A 25 -5.26 2.14 -8.61
C GLU A 25 -3.92 2.36 -7.91
N LEU A 26 -2.89 1.63 -8.37
CA LEU A 26 -1.52 1.85 -7.92
C LEU A 26 -1.01 3.15 -8.53
N ILE A 27 -0.51 4.04 -7.66
CA ILE A 27 0.15 5.27 -8.08
C ILE A 27 1.64 4.99 -8.26
N ASP A 28 2.31 4.67 -7.15
CA ASP A 28 3.73 4.34 -7.10
C ASP A 28 4.06 3.59 -5.80
N ILE A 29 5.32 3.15 -5.71
CA ILE A 29 5.91 2.56 -4.50
C ILE A 29 7.14 3.37 -4.17
N THR A 30 7.17 3.97 -3.00
CA THR A 30 8.26 4.85 -2.56
C THR A 30 8.79 4.42 -1.20
N PRO A 31 10.06 4.70 -0.86
CA PRO A 31 10.49 4.67 0.53
C PRO A 31 9.63 5.61 1.38
N SER A 32 9.43 5.27 2.66
CA SER A 32 8.81 6.19 3.61
C SER A 32 9.68 7.44 3.76
N PRO A 33 9.10 8.65 3.84
CA PRO A 33 9.82 9.85 4.21
C PRO A 33 10.40 9.79 5.63
N GLU A 34 9.84 8.95 6.51
CA GLU A 34 10.25 8.81 7.90
C GLU A 34 11.40 7.82 8.07
N ASP A 35 11.34 6.68 7.37
CA ASP A 35 12.38 5.65 7.36
C ASP A 35 12.60 5.12 5.92
N PRO A 36 13.78 5.32 5.31
CA PRO A 36 14.07 4.84 3.97
C PRO A 36 14.04 3.30 3.80
N ASP A 37 14.05 2.53 4.89
CA ASP A 37 13.93 1.07 4.86
C ASP A 37 12.46 0.61 4.81
N ASP A 38 11.53 1.48 5.16
CA ASP A 38 10.09 1.27 5.04
C ASP A 38 9.60 1.62 3.63
N LEU A 39 8.57 0.91 3.15
CA LEU A 39 7.97 1.17 1.84
C LEU A 39 6.52 1.61 1.97
N TRP A 40 6.15 2.61 1.18
CA TRP A 40 4.78 3.07 1.00
C TRP A 40 4.26 2.61 -0.36
N LEU A 41 3.15 1.89 -0.31
CA LEU A 41 2.33 1.53 -1.46
C LEU A 41 1.27 2.62 -1.62
N ASN A 42 1.56 3.62 -2.44
CA ASN A 42 0.64 4.73 -2.66
C ASN A 42 -0.44 4.32 -3.65
N ILE A 43 -1.70 4.44 -3.26
CA ILE A 43 -2.85 4.05 -4.08
C ILE A 43 -3.89 5.16 -4.09
N THR A 44 -4.79 5.14 -5.07
CA THR A 44 -5.97 6.02 -5.02
C THR A 44 -6.88 5.57 -3.88
N ALA A 45 -7.43 6.53 -3.13
CA ALA A 45 -8.42 6.22 -2.11
C ALA A 45 -9.77 5.85 -2.77
N PRO A 46 -10.54 4.91 -2.17
CA PRO A 46 -11.92 4.69 -2.55
C PRO A 46 -12.76 5.98 -2.44
N PRO A 47 -13.81 6.14 -3.26
CA PRO A 47 -14.63 7.35 -3.21
C PRO A 47 -15.39 7.46 -1.88
N GLU A 48 -15.97 6.36 -1.40
CA GLU A 48 -16.71 6.30 -0.15
C GLU A 48 -15.80 6.13 1.08
N GLU A 49 -16.11 6.85 2.17
CA GLU A 49 -15.34 6.80 3.42
C GLU A 49 -15.40 5.43 4.10
N GLU A 50 -16.57 4.80 4.14
CA GLU A 50 -16.73 3.43 4.67
C GLU A 50 -15.83 2.42 3.94
N ARG A 51 -15.66 2.61 2.63
CA ARG A 51 -14.82 1.77 1.79
C ARG A 51 -13.33 1.98 2.07
N GLU A 52 -12.94 3.22 2.33
CA GLU A 52 -11.59 3.55 2.80
C GLU A 52 -11.30 2.91 4.16
N PHE A 53 -12.24 2.92 5.11
CA PHE A 53 -12.07 2.22 6.39
C PHE A 53 -11.88 0.71 6.22
N GLU A 54 -12.70 0.06 5.39
CA GLU A 54 -12.54 -1.38 5.10
C GLU A 54 -11.20 -1.71 4.44
N LEU A 55 -10.71 -0.81 3.58
CA LEU A 55 -9.41 -0.94 2.94
C LEU A 55 -8.30 -0.84 3.97
N MET A 56 -8.36 0.16 4.85
CA MET A 56 -7.35 0.38 5.88
C MET A 56 -7.31 -0.76 6.89
N ASP A 57 -8.47 -1.30 7.29
CA ASP A 57 -8.57 -2.45 8.19
C ASP A 57 -7.84 -3.66 7.60
N MET A 58 -8.20 -4.05 6.37
CA MET A 58 -7.55 -5.16 5.66
C MET A 58 -6.06 -4.91 5.40
N ALA A 59 -5.69 -3.68 5.03
CA ALA A 59 -4.29 -3.33 4.80
C ALA A 59 -3.47 -3.44 6.08
N SER A 60 -4.03 -3.07 7.22
CA SER A 60 -3.36 -3.15 8.52
C SER A 60 -3.04 -4.58 8.93
N GLU A 61 -4.00 -5.51 8.76
CA GLU A 61 -3.79 -6.94 9.01
C GLU A 61 -2.67 -7.49 8.13
N ARG A 62 -2.74 -7.22 6.82
CA ARG A 62 -1.74 -7.74 5.88
C ARG A 62 -0.35 -7.14 6.11
N THR A 63 -0.27 -5.88 6.50
CA THR A 63 0.99 -5.22 6.85
C THR A 63 1.62 -5.86 8.09
N ALA A 64 0.81 -6.17 9.10
CA ALA A 64 1.28 -6.86 10.31
C ALA A 64 1.82 -8.26 9.99
N ASP A 65 1.13 -9.02 9.14
CA ASP A 65 1.61 -10.33 8.67
C ASP A 65 2.96 -10.22 7.95
N ILE A 66 3.10 -9.26 7.03
CA ILE A 66 4.34 -9.06 6.27
C ILE A 66 5.50 -8.71 7.21
N LEU A 67 5.26 -7.82 8.17
CA LEU A 67 6.26 -7.43 9.16
C LEU A 67 6.68 -8.64 10.02
N GLN A 68 5.72 -9.43 10.49
CA GLN A 68 5.98 -10.59 11.34
C GLN A 68 6.69 -11.73 10.60
N GLU A 69 6.30 -12.02 9.36
CA GLU A 69 6.84 -13.15 8.58
C GLU A 69 8.18 -12.83 7.91
N TYR A 70 8.35 -11.59 7.43
CA TYR A 70 9.49 -11.21 6.57
C TYR A 70 10.36 -10.09 7.15
N GLY A 71 9.90 -9.40 8.20
CA GLY A 71 10.64 -8.28 8.80
C GLY A 71 10.63 -7.00 7.96
N TYR A 72 9.70 -6.87 6.99
CA TYR A 72 9.57 -5.68 6.16
C TYR A 72 8.38 -4.83 6.59
N SER A 73 8.62 -3.53 6.78
CA SER A 73 7.56 -2.54 6.95
C SER A 73 7.08 -2.08 5.57
N ILE A 74 5.86 -2.47 5.18
CA ILE A 74 5.21 -2.07 3.94
C ILE A 74 3.84 -1.51 4.31
N LEU A 75 3.61 -0.22 4.07
CA LEU A 75 2.39 0.49 4.44
C LEU A 75 1.57 0.82 3.19
N VAL A 76 0.25 0.82 3.32
CA VAL A 76 -0.68 1.27 2.26
C VAL A 76 -1.08 2.70 2.56
N MET A 77 -0.92 3.58 1.56
CA MET A 77 -1.19 5.00 1.69
C MET A 77 -2.25 5.44 0.67
N PRO A 78 -3.54 5.39 1.03
CA PRO A 78 -4.61 5.90 0.18
C PRO A 78 -4.50 7.42 0.03
N THR A 79 -4.60 7.89 -1.21
CA THR A 79 -4.52 9.31 -1.53
C THR A 79 -5.78 9.75 -2.27
N ARG A 80 -6.53 10.71 -1.69
CA ARG A 80 -7.74 11.31 -2.30
C ARG A 80 -7.44 12.35 -3.39
N ASN A 81 -6.19 12.79 -3.50
CA ASN A 81 -5.75 13.82 -4.45
C ASN A 81 -4.35 13.52 -4.98
N GLN A 82 -4.23 13.23 -6.28
CA GLN A 82 -3.00 13.52 -7.01
C GLN A 82 -3.31 14.34 -8.25
N VAL A 83 -3.51 15.64 -8.03
CA VAL A 83 -3.05 16.62 -9.02
C VAL A 83 -1.54 16.75 -8.79
N PHE A 84 -0.75 15.84 -9.37
CA PHE A 84 0.64 16.16 -9.63
C PHE A 84 0.70 16.98 -10.91
N HIS A 85 0.70 18.30 -10.77
CA HIS A 85 1.23 19.15 -11.83
C HIS A 85 2.75 18.94 -11.87
N ALA A 86 3.22 18.23 -12.90
CA ALA A 86 4.57 18.39 -13.41
C ALA A 86 4.56 19.44 -14.53
#